data_AF-A0A8H8RRK7-F1
#
_entry.id   AF-A0A8H8RRK7-F1
#
_cell.length_a   1.000
_cell.length_b   1.000
_cell.length_c   1.000
_cell.angle_alpha   90.00
_cell.angle_beta   90.00
_cell.angle_gamma   90.00
#
_symmetry.space_group_name_H-M   'P 1'
#
loop_
_entity.id
_entity.type
_entity.pdbx_description
1 polymer ?
#
loop_
_entity_poly.entity_id
_entity_poly.type
_entity_poly.pdbx_seq_one_letter_code
_entity_poly.pdbx_strand_id
1 'polypeptide(L)'
;MHSYAFYNGHLSETERRLQALDNPQTASKAPAYLYPTAGHTPDTPVAEDRAKSAEETQDLSRLREDLAIELTSPMGSVAYPKNLTWTNYIDYIFCPTLCYELEYPRTKGIVWSELGYKILAVFGVIFLLTITSEEFILPVMIESALRLETVDSFSETALILAEAISMLLFPFMVTFLLVFLVIFEYVLGAFAEITCFADRHFYSDWWNSTDWLEFSREWNIPVHNFFRRHVYSASRPHIGRPMATFITFFISAIGHEIVMACITKKIRGYGFLCQMSQLPIVMLQRTKWVKDKKVLNNACFWCSMILGLSMMCSLYVLC
;
A
#
# COMPACT_ATOMS: atom_id res chain seq x y z
N MET A 1 0.97 1.18 -14.32
CA MET A 1 -0.41 1.71 -14.26
C MET A 1 -0.39 2.98 -13.42
N HIS A 2 -0.86 4.10 -13.95
CA HIS A 2 -0.84 5.39 -13.24
C HIS A 2 -2.28 5.77 -12.85
N SER A 3 -2.56 5.97 -11.55
CA SER A 3 -3.93 6.15 -11.03
C SER A 3 -4.66 7.32 -11.70
N TYR A 4 -3.97 8.43 -11.95
CA TYR A 4 -4.51 9.59 -12.67
C TYR A 4 -5.03 9.23 -14.06
N ALA A 5 -4.29 8.44 -14.84
CA ALA A 5 -4.68 8.10 -16.21
C ALA A 5 -5.89 7.16 -16.22
N PHE A 6 -5.91 6.19 -15.30
CA PHE A 6 -7.03 5.25 -15.19
C PHE A 6 -8.31 5.93 -14.72
N TYR A 7 -8.24 6.78 -13.69
CA TYR A 7 -9.41 7.47 -13.17
C TYR A 7 -9.96 8.49 -14.17
N ASN A 8 -9.11 9.29 -14.83
CA ASN A 8 -9.57 10.20 -15.88
C ASN A 8 -10.10 9.44 -17.12
N GLY A 9 -9.56 8.27 -17.43
CA GLY A 9 -10.12 7.39 -18.47
C GLY A 9 -11.54 6.93 -18.12
N HIS A 10 -11.78 6.54 -16.86
CA HIS A 10 -13.11 6.22 -16.37
C HIS A 10 -14.06 7.42 -16.44
N LEU A 11 -13.64 8.59 -15.95
CA LEU A 11 -14.44 9.82 -16.00
C LEU A 11 -14.79 10.23 -17.44
N SER A 12 -13.87 10.05 -18.39
CA SER A 12 -14.14 10.28 -19.81
C SER A 12 -15.21 9.35 -20.37
N GLU A 13 -15.21 8.08 -19.96
CA GLU A 13 -16.26 7.14 -20.36
C GLU A 13 -17.61 7.49 -19.73
N THR A 14 -17.60 7.87 -18.44
CA THR A 14 -18.79 8.34 -17.70
C THR A 14 -19.39 9.59 -18.34
N GLU A 15 -18.57 10.57 -18.72
CA GLU A 15 -19.02 11.77 -19.45
C GLU A 15 -19.64 11.40 -20.80
N ARG A 16 -18.99 10.53 -21.57
CA ARG A 16 -19.51 10.05 -22.86
C ARG A 16 -20.85 9.33 -22.69
N ARG A 17 -21.02 8.54 -21.62
CA ARG A 17 -22.28 7.88 -21.29
C ARG A 17 -23.36 8.89 -20.90
N LEU A 18 -23.02 9.91 -20.14
CA LEU A 18 -23.94 10.98 -19.77
C LEU A 18 -24.42 11.76 -21.02
N GLN A 19 -23.50 12.13 -21.91
CA GLN A 19 -23.85 12.78 -23.18
C GLN A 19 -24.69 11.86 -24.09
N ALA A 20 -24.40 10.55 -24.12
CA ALA A 20 -25.18 9.60 -24.90
C ALA A 20 -26.64 9.51 -24.42
N LEU A 21 -26.91 9.73 -23.12
CA LEU A 21 -28.27 9.75 -22.58
C LEU A 21 -29.12 10.91 -23.11
N ASP A 22 -28.55 11.92 -23.77
CA ASP A 22 -29.31 12.95 -24.50
C ASP A 22 -30.00 12.39 -25.74
N ASN A 23 -29.52 11.27 -26.28
CA ASN A 23 -30.14 10.50 -27.35
C ASN A 23 -30.49 9.07 -26.85
N PRO A 24 -31.63 8.89 -26.15
CA PRO A 24 -31.92 7.68 -25.38
C PRO A 24 -32.10 6.39 -26.22
N GLN A 25 -32.25 6.50 -27.54
CA GLN A 25 -32.43 5.34 -28.43
C GLN A 25 -31.16 4.49 -28.61
N THR A 26 -29.98 5.08 -28.43
CA THR A 26 -28.67 4.42 -28.62
C THR A 26 -27.83 4.34 -27.34
N ALA A 27 -28.34 4.85 -26.22
CA ALA A 27 -27.61 4.98 -24.97
C ALA A 27 -27.57 3.67 -24.16
N SER A 28 -26.43 3.37 -23.55
CA SER A 28 -26.30 2.24 -22.62
C SER A 28 -26.99 2.53 -21.29
N LYS A 29 -28.05 1.76 -20.99
CA LYS A 29 -28.82 1.82 -19.74
C LYS A 29 -28.22 0.99 -18.59
N ALA A 30 -26.97 0.53 -18.71
CA ALA A 30 -26.30 -0.16 -17.61
C ALA A 30 -26.20 0.76 -16.37
N PRO A 31 -26.15 0.21 -15.14
CA PRO A 31 -25.95 1.04 -13.95
C PRO A 31 -24.66 1.86 -14.03
N ALA A 32 -24.61 3.00 -13.33
CA ALA A 32 -23.39 3.77 -13.16
C ALA A 32 -22.39 2.91 -12.35
N TYR A 33 -21.17 2.79 -12.84
CA TYR A 33 -20.10 2.18 -12.06
C TYR A 33 -19.49 3.28 -11.20
N LEU A 34 -19.71 3.20 -9.89
CA LEU A 34 -19.08 4.11 -8.93
C LEU A 34 -17.63 3.69 -8.74
N TYR A 35 -16.70 4.59 -9.03
CA TYR A 35 -15.30 4.27 -8.89
C TYR A 35 -14.96 4.15 -7.39
N PRO A 36 -14.32 3.04 -6.93
CA PRO A 36 -14.03 2.87 -5.51
C PRO A 36 -13.17 4.01 -4.98
N THR A 37 -13.62 4.75 -3.96
CA THR A 37 -12.84 5.82 -3.31
C THR A 37 -11.69 5.23 -2.50
N ALA A 38 -10.58 5.97 -2.34
CA ALA A 38 -9.46 5.50 -1.52
C ALA A 38 -9.71 5.67 0.00
N GLY A 39 -10.69 6.48 0.38
CA GLY A 39 -11.06 6.78 1.76
C GLY A 39 -11.85 5.69 2.51
N HIS A 40 -11.99 5.90 3.81
CA HIS A 40 -12.64 5.01 4.78
C HIS A 40 -14.18 5.14 4.78
N THR A 41 -14.81 5.16 3.61
CA THR A 41 -16.26 4.95 3.54
C THR A 41 -16.53 3.45 3.46
N PRO A 42 -17.25 2.85 4.42
CA PRO A 42 -17.62 1.45 4.34
C PRO A 42 -18.43 1.23 3.08
N ASP A 43 -18.12 0.14 2.35
CA ASP A 43 -18.88 -0.37 1.22
C ASP A 43 -20.37 -0.27 1.57
N THR A 44 -21.06 0.74 1.05
CA THR A 44 -22.49 0.88 1.26
C THR A 44 -23.12 -0.10 0.29
N PRO A 45 -23.83 -1.14 0.75
CA PRO A 45 -24.46 -2.07 -0.15
C PRO A 45 -25.69 -1.37 -0.71
N VAL A 46 -25.55 -0.71 -1.86
CA VAL A 46 -26.69 -0.10 -2.53
C VAL A 46 -27.38 -1.17 -3.38
N ALA A 47 -28.31 -1.83 -2.69
CA ALA A 47 -29.58 -2.37 -3.16
C ALA A 47 -29.59 -3.20 -4.46
N GLU A 48 -29.57 -4.52 -4.29
CA GLU A 48 -30.26 -5.44 -5.20
C GLU A 48 -31.79 -5.39 -4.94
N ASP A 49 -32.51 -5.25 -6.05
CA ASP A 49 -33.86 -5.75 -6.32
C ASP A 49 -35.10 -4.92 -5.90
N ARG A 50 -35.82 -4.34 -6.88
CA ARG A 50 -37.30 -4.38 -6.99
C ARG A 50 -37.90 -3.77 -8.28
N ALA A 51 -38.54 -4.66 -9.05
CA ALA A 51 -39.85 -4.58 -9.74
C ALA A 51 -40.34 -3.27 -10.43
N LYS A 52 -39.98 -3.12 -11.70
CA LYS A 52 -40.83 -3.09 -12.93
C LYS A 52 -42.21 -2.43 -12.84
N SER A 53 -42.30 -1.26 -13.50
CA SER A 53 -43.17 -0.98 -14.69
C SER A 53 -43.81 0.42 -14.76
N ALA A 54 -43.28 1.39 -14.01
CA ALA A 54 -43.44 2.83 -14.27
C ALA A 54 -42.08 3.57 -14.24
N GLU A 55 -41.00 2.79 -14.23
CA GLU A 55 -39.67 3.17 -13.74
C GLU A 55 -38.74 3.72 -14.80
N GLU A 56 -38.93 3.50 -16.11
CA GLU A 56 -37.89 3.84 -17.09
C GLU A 56 -37.51 5.32 -17.11
N THR A 57 -38.46 6.24 -16.97
CA THR A 57 -38.15 7.69 -16.93
C THR A 57 -37.50 8.08 -15.60
N GLN A 58 -37.92 7.45 -14.49
CA GLN A 58 -37.39 7.71 -13.15
C GLN A 58 -35.99 7.11 -12.96
N ASP A 59 -35.74 5.95 -13.56
CA ASP A 59 -34.45 5.26 -13.64
C ASP A 59 -33.48 5.98 -14.57
N LEU A 60 -33.95 6.54 -15.70
CA LEU A 60 -33.11 7.38 -16.54
C LEU A 60 -32.71 8.69 -15.85
N SER A 61 -33.61 9.32 -15.09
CA SER A 61 -33.26 10.49 -14.28
C SER A 61 -32.27 10.15 -13.17
N ARG A 62 -32.46 9.01 -12.48
CA ARG A 62 -31.53 8.52 -11.46
C ARG A 62 -30.17 8.20 -12.05
N LEU A 63 -30.12 7.51 -13.19
CA LEU A 63 -28.88 7.19 -13.88
C LEU A 63 -28.13 8.45 -14.34
N ARG A 64 -28.85 9.48 -14.81
CA ARG A 64 -28.25 10.78 -15.13
C ARG A 64 -27.67 11.46 -13.90
N GLU A 65 -28.39 11.42 -12.79
CA GLU A 65 -27.95 11.97 -11.50
C GLU A 65 -26.71 11.24 -10.99
N ASP A 66 -26.70 9.91 -10.98
CA ASP A 66 -25.57 9.09 -10.55
C ASP A 66 -24.31 9.34 -11.40
N LEU A 67 -24.46 9.42 -12.73
CA LEU A 67 -23.36 9.74 -13.65
C LEU A 67 -22.86 11.17 -13.47
N ALA A 68 -23.75 12.12 -13.21
CA ALA A 68 -23.38 13.51 -12.96
C ALA A 68 -22.64 13.66 -11.62
N ILE A 69 -23.07 12.94 -10.59
CA ILE A 69 -22.42 12.91 -9.27
C ILE A 69 -20.98 12.38 -9.41
N GLU A 70 -20.77 11.29 -10.16
CA GLU A 70 -19.44 10.71 -10.38
C GLU A 70 -18.47 11.67 -11.10
N LEU A 71 -19.00 12.54 -11.97
CA LEU A 71 -18.20 13.55 -12.69
C LEU A 71 -17.82 14.76 -11.84
N THR A 72 -18.49 14.95 -10.70
CA THR A 72 -18.25 16.05 -9.77
C THR A 72 -17.47 15.56 -8.55
N SER A 73 -16.54 16.38 -8.04
CA SER A 73 -15.86 16.03 -6.79
C SER A 73 -16.88 15.96 -5.64
N PRO A 74 -16.64 15.12 -4.60
CA PRO A 74 -17.51 15.07 -3.43
C PRO A 74 -17.66 16.41 -2.69
N MET A 75 -16.68 17.31 -2.84
CA MET A 75 -16.71 18.66 -2.26
C MET A 75 -17.28 19.72 -3.23
N GLY A 76 -17.62 19.32 -4.46
CA GLY A 76 -18.33 20.11 -5.46
C GLY A 76 -17.53 21.23 -6.14
N SER A 77 -16.23 21.37 -5.86
CA SER A 77 -15.44 22.50 -6.38
C SER A 77 -14.84 22.24 -7.77
N VAL A 78 -14.58 20.98 -8.10
CA VAL A 78 -13.96 20.56 -9.36
C VAL A 78 -14.82 19.49 -10.03
N ALA A 79 -15.03 19.63 -11.34
CA ALA A 79 -15.72 18.64 -12.17
C ALA A 79 -14.87 18.29 -13.40
N TYR A 80 -14.97 17.04 -13.86
CA TYR A 80 -14.42 16.63 -15.14
C TYR A 80 -15.15 17.36 -16.29
N PRO A 81 -14.48 17.81 -17.37
CA PRO A 81 -13.05 17.69 -17.68
C PRO A 81 -12.17 18.85 -17.19
N LYS A 82 -12.69 19.77 -16.36
CA LYS A 82 -11.94 20.97 -15.92
C LYS A 82 -10.73 20.65 -15.04
N ASN A 83 -10.64 19.43 -14.51
CA ASN A 83 -9.51 18.94 -13.73
C ASN A 83 -8.25 18.64 -14.59
N LEU A 84 -8.40 18.46 -15.91
CA LEU A 84 -7.31 18.09 -16.83
C LEU A 84 -6.36 19.27 -17.10
N THR A 85 -5.61 19.66 -16.08
CA THR A 85 -4.60 20.73 -16.14
C THR A 85 -3.24 20.18 -15.71
N TRP A 86 -2.16 20.74 -16.26
CA TRP A 86 -0.80 20.41 -15.83
C TRP A 86 -0.59 20.68 -14.34
N THR A 87 -1.21 21.74 -13.81
CA THR A 87 -1.16 22.09 -12.39
C THR A 87 -1.73 20.99 -11.51
N ASN A 88 -2.90 20.43 -11.86
CA ASN A 88 -3.52 19.34 -11.11
C ASN A 88 -2.65 18.06 -11.16
N TYR A 89 -2.10 17.76 -12.33
CA TYR A 89 -1.21 16.60 -12.49
C TYR A 89 0.07 16.71 -11.65
N ILE A 90 0.72 17.89 -11.66
CA ILE A 90 1.93 18.13 -10.87
C ILE A 90 1.63 18.09 -9.38
N ASP A 91 0.52 18.70 -8.95
CA ASP A 91 0.07 18.66 -7.55
C ASP A 91 -0.19 17.22 -7.08
N TYR A 92 -0.82 16.37 -7.91
CA TYR A 92 -0.98 14.95 -7.61
C TYR A 92 0.36 14.21 -7.46
N ILE A 93 1.36 14.49 -8.29
CA ILE A 93 2.68 13.84 -8.20
C ILE A 93 3.35 14.11 -6.84
N PHE A 94 3.14 15.31 -6.28
CA PHE A 94 3.72 15.69 -4.99
C PHE A 94 2.85 15.34 -3.79
N CYS A 95 1.56 15.06 -3.99
CA CYS A 95 0.68 14.62 -2.91
C CYS A 95 1.14 13.22 -2.42
N PRO A 96 1.20 13.00 -1.09
CA PRO A 96 1.63 11.73 -0.51
C PRO A 96 0.53 10.64 -0.59
N THR A 97 -0.09 10.48 -1.76
CA THR A 97 -1.12 9.49 -2.05
C THR A 97 -0.88 8.84 -3.41
N LEU A 98 -1.19 7.56 -3.52
CA LEU A 98 -1.06 6.80 -4.77
C LEU A 98 -2.39 6.68 -5.53
N CYS A 99 -3.48 7.15 -4.93
CA CYS A 99 -4.82 7.08 -5.50
C CYS A 99 -5.25 8.48 -5.88
N TYR A 100 -5.43 8.71 -7.18
CA TYR A 100 -5.89 10.01 -7.68
C TYR A 100 -7.39 10.22 -7.38
N GLU A 101 -7.73 11.37 -6.82
CA GLU A 101 -9.11 11.85 -6.64
C GLU A 101 -9.24 13.26 -7.24
N LEU A 102 -10.46 13.65 -7.64
CA LEU A 102 -10.71 14.95 -8.27
C LEU A 102 -10.32 16.12 -7.34
N GLU A 103 -10.48 15.91 -6.05
CA GLU A 103 -10.21 16.88 -5.02
C GLU A 103 -9.76 16.18 -3.74
N TYR A 104 -8.83 16.81 -3.03
CA TYR A 104 -8.34 16.33 -1.75
C TYR A 104 -8.65 17.33 -0.65
N PRO A 105 -8.90 16.89 0.58
CA PRO A 105 -9.05 17.80 1.70
C PRO A 105 -7.73 18.57 1.91
N ARG A 106 -7.80 19.91 1.97
CA ARG A 106 -6.63 20.79 2.12
C ARG A 106 -6.59 21.50 3.46
N THR A 107 -5.39 21.75 3.96
CA THR A 107 -5.14 22.65 5.09
C THR A 107 -5.18 24.12 4.63
N LYS A 108 -5.38 25.05 5.57
CA LYS A 108 -5.49 26.50 5.27
C LYS A 108 -4.21 27.13 4.71
N GLY A 109 -3.06 26.48 4.92
CA GLY A 109 -1.76 26.95 4.49
C GLY A 109 -0.64 26.09 5.08
N ILE A 110 0.59 26.41 4.68
CA ILE A 110 1.81 25.71 5.10
C ILE A 110 2.25 26.22 6.47
N VAL A 111 2.40 25.32 7.44
CA VAL A 111 2.98 25.61 8.75
C VAL A 111 4.49 25.36 8.67
N TRP A 112 5.26 26.43 8.42
CA TRP A 112 6.72 26.34 8.20
C TRP A 112 7.51 25.77 9.37
N SER A 113 7.04 25.96 10.62
CA SER A 113 7.68 25.37 11.80
C SER A 113 7.59 23.85 11.81
N GLU A 114 6.41 23.31 11.45
CA GLU A 114 6.16 21.87 11.31
C GLU A 114 6.99 21.27 10.19
N LEU A 115 7.06 21.97 9.05
CA LEU A 115 7.89 21.54 7.93
C LEU A 115 9.38 21.51 8.30
N GLY A 116 9.88 22.56 8.95
CA GLY A 116 11.27 22.64 9.39
C GLY A 116 11.64 21.54 10.39
N TYR A 117 10.76 21.25 11.35
CA TYR A 117 10.96 20.16 12.30
C TYR A 117 11.03 18.80 11.60
N LYS A 118 10.11 18.50 10.68
CA LYS A 118 10.10 17.24 9.92
C LYS A 118 11.36 17.09 9.07
N ILE A 119 11.80 18.14 8.38
CA ILE A 119 13.04 18.12 7.59
C ILE A 119 14.25 17.82 8.48
N LEU A 120 14.38 18.50 9.62
CA LEU A 120 15.48 18.25 10.55
C LEU A 120 15.43 16.82 11.11
N ALA A 121 14.24 16.31 11.43
CA ALA A 121 14.05 14.94 11.90
C ALA A 121 14.46 13.90 10.85
N VAL A 122 14.18 14.13 9.56
CA VAL A 122 14.67 13.26 8.47
C VAL A 122 16.20 13.14 8.52
N PHE A 123 16.92 14.26 8.59
CA PHE A 123 18.39 14.24 8.66
C PHE A 123 18.89 13.52 9.92
N GLY A 124 18.27 13.78 11.08
CA GLY A 124 18.61 13.13 12.34
C GLY A 124 18.44 11.61 12.30
N VAL A 125 17.32 11.12 11.76
CA VAL A 125 17.07 9.68 11.70
C VAL A 125 17.90 9.00 10.61
N ILE A 126 18.17 9.65 9.47
CA ILE A 126 19.11 9.13 8.46
C ILE A 126 20.50 8.97 9.08
N PHE A 127 20.96 9.94 9.88
CA PHE A 127 22.23 9.83 10.59
C PHE A 127 22.25 8.65 11.57
N LEU A 128 21.18 8.44 12.35
CA LEU A 128 21.05 7.27 13.23
C LEU A 128 21.02 5.95 12.45
N LEU A 129 20.36 5.92 11.30
CA LEU A 129 20.34 4.75 10.40
C LEU A 129 21.75 4.41 9.91
N THR A 130 22.54 5.41 9.50
CA THR A 130 23.92 5.22 9.06
C THR A 130 24.78 4.66 10.19
N ILE A 131 24.74 5.27 11.39
CA ILE A 131 25.49 4.76 12.55
C ILE A 131 25.07 3.32 12.88
N THR A 132 23.77 3.05 12.90
CA THR A 132 23.26 1.69 13.21
C THR A 132 23.78 0.67 12.20
N SER A 133 23.81 1.05 10.92
CA SER A 133 24.31 0.18 9.85
C SER A 133 25.83 -0.03 9.92
N GLU A 134 26.61 1.02 10.14
CA GLU A 134 28.07 0.95 10.14
C GLU A 134 28.61 0.23 11.38
N GLU A 135 28.06 0.51 12.56
CA GLU A 135 28.57 -0.02 13.83
C GLU A 135 28.02 -1.42 14.18
N PHE A 136 26.79 -1.75 13.78
CA PHE A 136 26.14 -2.99 14.23
C PHE A 136 25.85 -3.99 13.10
N ILE A 137 25.55 -3.54 11.88
CA ILE A 137 25.20 -4.44 10.78
C ILE A 137 26.44 -4.84 9.98
N LEU A 138 27.20 -3.86 9.50
CA LEU A 138 28.36 -4.07 8.64
C LEU A 138 29.41 -5.04 9.22
N PRO A 139 29.87 -4.91 10.49
CA PRO A 139 30.92 -5.80 11.00
C PRO A 139 30.47 -7.26 11.07
N VAL A 140 29.24 -7.51 11.52
CA VAL A 140 28.66 -8.87 11.57
C VAL A 140 28.58 -9.49 10.18
N MET A 141 28.20 -8.69 9.18
CA MET A 141 28.10 -9.13 7.79
C MET A 141 29.47 -9.46 7.19
N ILE A 142 30.50 -8.63 7.42
CA ILE A 142 31.86 -8.87 6.93
C ILE A 142 32.44 -10.13 7.56
N GLU A 143 32.33 -10.28 8.88
CA GLU A 143 32.84 -11.46 9.59
C GLU A 143 32.16 -12.75 9.11
N SER A 144 30.83 -12.71 8.97
CA SER A 144 30.05 -13.86 8.50
C SER A 144 30.39 -14.22 7.05
N ALA A 145 30.61 -13.22 6.18
CA ALA A 145 31.00 -13.45 4.78
C ALA A 145 32.37 -14.13 4.67
N LEU A 146 33.36 -13.66 5.43
CA LEU A 146 34.70 -14.27 5.45
C LEU A 146 34.66 -15.71 5.96
N ARG A 147 33.84 -16.01 6.97
CA ARG A 147 33.64 -17.37 7.48
C ARG A 147 32.90 -18.28 6.48
N LEU A 148 32.07 -17.71 5.61
CA LEU A 148 31.33 -18.47 4.60
C LEU A 148 32.22 -18.91 3.44
N GLU A 149 33.26 -18.14 3.11
CA GLU A 149 34.22 -18.47 2.05
C GLU A 149 35.15 -19.63 2.41
N THR A 150 35.36 -19.89 3.70
CA THR A 150 36.31 -20.92 4.18
C THR A 150 35.68 -22.29 4.40
N VAL A 151 34.36 -22.40 4.27
CA VAL A 151 33.59 -23.59 4.68
C VAL A 151 32.91 -24.22 3.47
N ASP A 152 33.18 -25.51 3.23
CA ASP A 152 32.57 -26.29 2.14
C ASP A 152 31.33 -27.12 2.60
N SER A 153 31.12 -27.27 3.91
CA SER A 153 30.04 -28.11 4.45
C SER A 153 28.73 -27.34 4.65
N PHE A 154 27.64 -27.84 4.07
CA PHE A 154 26.31 -27.22 4.18
C PHE A 154 25.83 -27.03 5.63
N SER A 155 26.13 -27.97 6.54
CA SER A 155 25.72 -27.84 7.94
C SER A 155 26.41 -26.68 8.64
N GLU A 156 27.69 -26.44 8.32
CA GLU A 156 28.47 -25.34 8.89
C GLU A 156 28.04 -24.01 8.28
N THR A 157 27.78 -23.96 6.97
CA THR A 157 27.15 -22.80 6.29
C THR A 157 25.84 -22.41 6.96
N ALA A 158 24.97 -23.40 7.26
CA ALA A 158 23.68 -23.13 7.90
C ALA A 158 23.84 -22.61 9.35
N LEU A 159 24.82 -23.12 10.09
CA LEU A 159 25.13 -22.66 11.44
C LEU A 159 25.66 -21.22 11.45
N ILE A 160 26.60 -20.89 10.55
CA ILE A 160 27.13 -19.52 10.40
C ILE A 160 25.99 -18.56 10.03
N LEU A 161 25.11 -18.97 9.11
CA LEU A 161 23.97 -18.15 8.72
C LEU A 161 23.00 -17.95 9.90
N ALA A 162 22.72 -18.99 10.68
CA ALA A 162 21.86 -18.88 11.86
C ALA A 162 22.47 -17.97 12.94
N GLU A 163 23.78 -18.06 13.16
CA GLU A 163 24.55 -17.20 14.06
C GLU A 163 24.46 -15.73 13.62
N ALA A 164 24.72 -15.46 12.33
CA ALA A 164 24.62 -14.14 11.73
C ALA A 164 23.20 -13.55 11.87
N ILE A 165 22.17 -14.33 11.50
CA ILE A 165 20.77 -13.92 11.62
C ILE A 165 20.44 -13.56 13.07
N SER A 166 20.89 -14.37 14.04
CA SER A 166 20.64 -14.14 15.46
C SER A 166 21.27 -12.83 15.96
N MET A 167 22.51 -12.53 15.55
CA MET A 167 23.19 -11.27 15.92
C MET A 167 22.51 -10.06 15.27
N LEU A 168 21.90 -10.25 14.11
CA LEU A 168 21.26 -9.21 13.31
C LEU A 168 19.80 -8.94 13.69
N LEU A 169 19.17 -9.74 14.57
CA LEU A 169 17.76 -9.54 14.97
C LEU A 169 17.50 -8.13 15.52
N PHE A 170 18.32 -7.67 16.46
CA PHE A 170 18.12 -6.36 17.10
C PHE A 170 18.49 -5.18 16.20
N PRO A 171 19.66 -5.15 15.53
CA PRO A 171 20.00 -4.06 14.61
C PRO A 171 18.96 -3.87 13.50
N PHE A 172 18.48 -4.96 12.88
CA PHE A 172 17.46 -4.84 11.82
C PHE A 172 16.10 -4.40 12.33
N MET A 173 15.71 -4.79 13.54
CA MET A 173 14.49 -4.27 14.17
C MET A 173 14.56 -2.75 14.32
N VAL A 174 15.69 -2.24 14.84
CA VAL A 174 15.90 -0.79 14.98
C VAL A 174 15.89 -0.11 13.61
N THR A 175 16.64 -0.62 12.64
CA THR A 175 16.67 -0.09 11.27
C THR A 175 15.27 -0.06 10.64
N PHE A 176 14.48 -1.12 10.79
CA PHE A 176 13.12 -1.20 10.27
C PHE A 176 12.21 -0.11 10.86
N LEU A 177 12.26 0.09 12.18
CA LEU A 177 11.49 1.13 12.87
C LEU A 177 11.95 2.55 12.47
N LEU A 178 13.26 2.77 12.33
CA LEU A 178 13.80 4.06 11.90
C LEU A 178 13.45 4.39 10.45
N VAL A 179 13.52 3.40 9.54
CA VAL A 179 13.08 3.55 8.14
C VAL A 179 11.58 3.85 8.06
N PHE A 180 10.77 3.15 8.85
CA PHE A 180 9.34 3.45 8.97
C PHE A 180 9.10 4.90 9.37
N LEU A 181 9.78 5.35 10.43
CA LEU A 181 9.63 6.71 10.95
C LEU A 181 10.06 7.75 9.90
N VAL A 182 11.21 7.56 9.23
CA VAL A 182 11.67 8.48 8.18
C VAL A 182 10.64 8.60 7.06
N ILE A 183 10.15 7.47 6.55
CA ILE A 183 9.27 7.48 5.38
C ILE A 183 7.90 8.02 5.76
N PHE A 184 7.22 7.38 6.72
CA PHE A 184 5.80 7.61 6.95
C PHE A 184 5.52 8.84 7.82
N GLU A 185 6.33 9.08 8.84
CA GLU A 185 6.10 10.21 9.75
C GLU A 185 6.69 11.50 9.18
N TYR A 186 7.95 11.45 8.75
CA TYR A 186 8.68 12.67 8.40
C TYR A 186 8.62 13.03 6.91
N VAL A 187 8.93 12.10 6.00
CA VAL A 187 8.94 12.38 4.55
C VAL A 187 7.52 12.62 4.04
N LEU A 188 6.60 11.67 4.22
CA LEU A 188 5.20 11.86 3.79
C LEU A 188 4.54 13.03 4.51
N GLY A 189 4.83 13.22 5.80
CA GLY A 189 4.38 14.38 6.57
C GLY A 189 4.90 15.72 6.01
N ALA A 190 6.15 15.77 5.55
CA ALA A 190 6.72 16.96 4.92
C ALA A 190 6.07 17.24 3.55
N PHE A 191 5.87 16.22 2.72
CA PHE A 191 5.15 16.35 1.46
C PHE A 191 3.70 16.78 1.67
N ALA A 192 3.02 16.26 2.70
CA ALA A 192 1.68 16.69 3.06
C ALA A 192 1.64 18.16 3.48
N GLU A 193 2.64 18.64 4.22
CA GLU A 193 2.71 20.04 4.63
C GLU A 193 2.96 20.96 3.41
N ILE A 194 3.89 20.58 2.52
CA ILE A 194 4.22 21.34 1.29
C ILE A 194 3.01 21.43 0.35
N THR A 195 2.26 20.34 0.21
CA THR A 195 1.08 20.27 -0.67
C THR A 195 -0.22 20.71 0.04
N CYS A 196 -0.15 21.16 1.30
CA CYS A 196 -1.32 21.44 2.13
C CYS A 196 -2.32 20.26 2.17
N PHE A 197 -1.86 19.02 2.07
CA PHE A 197 -2.70 17.82 2.13
C PHE A 197 -3.14 17.56 3.58
N ALA A 198 -4.45 17.51 3.81
CA ALA A 198 -5.02 17.37 5.15
C ALA A 198 -5.17 15.92 5.61
N ASP A 199 -5.29 14.97 4.67
CA ASP A 199 -5.45 13.55 5.01
C ASP A 199 -4.09 12.90 5.35
N ARG A 200 -3.63 13.09 6.58
CA ARG A 200 -2.30 12.63 7.03
C ARG A 200 -2.29 11.20 7.55
N HIS A 201 -3.30 10.40 7.20
CA HIS A 201 -3.43 9.02 7.68
C HIS A 201 -2.63 8.04 6.82
N PHE A 202 -1.30 8.06 6.94
CA PHE A 202 -0.41 7.20 6.15
C PHE A 202 -0.25 5.78 6.72
N TYR A 203 -0.45 5.63 8.02
CA TYR A 203 -0.35 4.38 8.77
C TYR A 203 -1.35 4.37 9.94
N SER A 204 -1.63 3.18 10.47
CA SER A 204 -2.45 2.95 11.67
C SER A 204 -1.63 2.20 12.72
N ASP A 205 -2.26 1.72 13.80
CA ASP A 205 -1.62 1.07 14.94
C ASP A 205 -1.14 -0.37 14.63
N TRP A 206 -0.34 -0.52 13.57
CA TRP A 206 0.12 -1.80 13.02
C TRP A 206 0.97 -2.62 14.01
N TRP A 207 1.53 -1.99 15.04
CA TRP A 207 2.25 -2.68 16.11
C TRP A 207 1.33 -3.59 16.96
N ASN A 208 0.03 -3.31 16.95
CA ASN A 208 -1.00 -4.12 17.60
C ASN A 208 -1.58 -5.22 16.68
N SER A 209 -1.14 -5.30 15.41
CA SER A 209 -1.66 -6.29 14.48
C SER A 209 -1.40 -7.72 14.97
N THR A 210 -2.38 -8.59 14.76
CA THR A 210 -2.36 -10.00 15.20
C THR A 210 -2.07 -10.97 14.06
N ASP A 211 -2.30 -10.55 12.80
CA ASP A 211 -1.97 -11.35 11.62
C ASP A 211 -1.31 -10.49 10.53
N TRP A 212 -0.63 -11.14 9.58
CA TRP A 212 0.03 -10.44 8.47
C TRP A 212 -0.95 -9.71 7.54
N LEU A 213 -2.21 -10.14 7.48
CA LEU A 213 -3.22 -9.44 6.66
C LEU A 213 -3.59 -8.10 7.30
N GLU A 214 -3.73 -8.04 8.61
CA GLU A 214 -3.97 -6.83 9.40
C GLU A 214 -2.80 -5.86 9.25
N PHE A 215 -1.57 -6.34 9.47
CA PHE A 215 -0.36 -5.56 9.24
C PHE A 215 -0.30 -4.97 7.82
N SER A 216 -0.61 -5.76 6.79
CA SER A 216 -0.58 -5.29 5.39
C SER A 216 -1.59 -4.18 5.07
N ARG A 217 -2.64 -4.03 5.88
CA ARG A 217 -3.62 -2.94 5.75
C ARG A 217 -3.20 -1.68 6.51
N GLU A 218 -2.53 -1.85 7.64
CA GLU A 218 -2.29 -0.79 8.61
C GLU A 218 -0.90 -0.14 8.47
N TRP A 219 0.08 -0.86 7.92
CA TRP A 219 1.45 -0.38 7.80
C TRP A 219 1.63 0.75 6.76
N ASN A 220 1.17 0.52 5.54
CA ASN A 220 1.33 1.44 4.41
C ASN A 220 -0.03 1.63 3.72
N ILE A 221 -0.82 2.54 4.29
CA ILE A 221 -2.19 2.79 3.85
C ILE A 221 -2.23 3.29 2.40
N PRO A 222 -1.35 4.21 1.93
CA PRO A 222 -1.35 4.64 0.54
C PRO A 222 -1.18 3.50 -0.47
N VAL A 223 -0.23 2.59 -0.21
CA VAL A 223 0.01 1.42 -1.06
C VAL A 223 -1.14 0.41 -0.92
N HIS A 224 -1.63 0.18 0.28
CA HIS A 224 -2.78 -0.70 0.52
C HIS A 224 -4.01 -0.24 -0.28
N ASN A 225 -4.34 1.05 -0.21
CA ASN A 225 -5.45 1.64 -0.93
C ASN A 225 -5.26 1.54 -2.45
N PHE A 226 -4.03 1.74 -2.95
CA PHE A 226 -3.73 1.55 -4.36
C PHE A 226 -4.01 0.12 -4.83
N PHE A 227 -3.50 -0.88 -4.11
CA PHE A 227 -3.75 -2.30 -4.42
C PHE A 227 -5.22 -2.66 -4.27
N ARG A 228 -5.90 -2.19 -3.22
CA ARG A 228 -7.33 -2.42 -2.99
C ARG A 228 -8.16 -1.89 -4.18
N ARG A 229 -7.89 -0.66 -4.60
CA ARG A 229 -8.64 0.07 -5.64
C ARG A 229 -8.36 -0.48 -7.04
N HIS A 230 -7.10 -0.66 -7.42
CA HIS A 230 -6.72 -0.97 -8.81
C HIS A 230 -6.53 -2.47 -9.09
N VAL A 231 -6.23 -3.29 -8.07
CA VAL A 231 -5.94 -4.72 -8.26
C VAL A 231 -7.05 -5.58 -7.68
N TYR A 232 -7.35 -5.40 -6.40
CA TYR A 232 -8.33 -6.24 -5.71
C TYR A 232 -9.75 -5.98 -6.20
N SER A 233 -10.19 -4.72 -6.29
CA SER A 233 -11.55 -4.38 -6.77
C SER A 233 -11.78 -4.83 -8.22
N ALA A 234 -10.75 -4.75 -9.08
CA ALA A 234 -10.83 -5.18 -10.47
C ALA A 234 -10.91 -6.72 -10.60
N SER A 235 -10.18 -7.46 -9.75
CA SER A 235 -10.12 -8.94 -9.81
C SER A 235 -11.26 -9.64 -9.06
N ARG A 236 -11.79 -9.03 -7.99
CA ARG A 236 -12.80 -9.63 -7.11
C ARG A 236 -14.07 -10.11 -7.84
N PRO A 237 -14.70 -9.35 -8.75
CA PRO A 237 -15.91 -9.78 -9.45
C PRO A 237 -15.69 -11.00 -10.35
N HIS A 238 -14.48 -11.17 -10.87
CA HIS A 238 -14.16 -12.18 -11.88
C HIS A 238 -13.68 -13.50 -11.28
N ILE A 239 -12.93 -13.46 -10.18
CA ILE A 239 -12.16 -14.62 -9.66
C ILE A 239 -12.49 -14.94 -8.19
N GLY A 240 -13.31 -14.10 -7.54
CA GLY A 240 -13.71 -14.28 -6.14
C GLY A 240 -12.66 -13.81 -5.11
N ARG A 241 -13.07 -13.74 -3.84
CA ARG A 241 -12.25 -13.19 -2.74
C ARG A 241 -10.87 -13.86 -2.53
N PRO A 242 -10.76 -15.20 -2.41
CA PRO A 242 -9.48 -15.81 -2.06
C PRO A 242 -8.42 -15.64 -3.17
N MET A 243 -8.83 -15.76 -4.43
CA MET A 243 -7.92 -15.56 -5.56
C MET A 243 -7.58 -14.08 -5.77
N ALA A 244 -8.52 -13.16 -5.55
CA ALA A 244 -8.22 -11.73 -5.58
C ALA A 244 -7.18 -11.34 -4.52
N THR A 245 -7.25 -11.90 -3.30
CA THR A 245 -6.21 -11.70 -2.28
C THR A 245 -4.87 -12.30 -2.72
N PHE A 246 -4.87 -13.54 -3.24
CA PHE A 246 -3.65 -14.18 -3.73
C PHE A 246 -2.97 -13.37 -4.85
N ILE A 247 -3.71 -12.93 -5.87
CA ILE A 247 -3.20 -12.11 -6.98
C ILE A 247 -2.64 -10.79 -6.45
N THR A 248 -3.32 -10.16 -5.49
CA THR A 248 -2.86 -8.90 -4.88
C THR A 248 -1.51 -9.08 -4.19
N PHE A 249 -1.37 -10.13 -3.38
CA PHE A 249 -0.10 -10.46 -2.71
C PHE A 249 0.99 -10.86 -3.71
N PHE A 250 0.64 -11.60 -4.76
CA PHE A 250 1.56 -12.03 -5.80
C PHE A 250 2.15 -10.84 -6.56
N ILE A 251 1.31 -9.89 -6.99
CA ILE A 251 1.78 -8.67 -7.67
C ILE A 251 2.63 -7.81 -6.71
N SER A 252 2.23 -7.73 -5.44
CA SER A 252 3.05 -7.04 -4.42
C SER A 252 4.42 -7.70 -4.24
N ALA A 253 4.48 -9.04 -4.19
CA ALA A 253 5.73 -9.79 -4.06
C ALA A 253 6.67 -9.60 -5.26
N ILE A 254 6.13 -9.54 -6.48
CA ILE A 254 6.90 -9.20 -7.68
C ILE A 254 7.47 -7.78 -7.56
N GLY A 255 6.65 -6.82 -7.11
CA GLY A 255 7.11 -5.44 -6.91
C GLY A 255 8.27 -5.35 -5.92
N HIS A 256 8.19 -6.05 -4.79
CA HIS A 256 9.27 -6.11 -3.80
C HIS A 256 10.52 -6.78 -4.35
N GLU A 257 10.39 -7.90 -5.10
CA GLU A 257 11.55 -8.55 -5.73
C GLU A 257 12.23 -7.63 -6.76
N ILE A 258 11.46 -6.86 -7.55
CA ILE A 258 12.02 -5.90 -8.49
C ILE A 258 12.81 -4.81 -7.75
N VAL A 259 12.26 -4.27 -6.67
CA VAL A 259 12.96 -3.26 -5.85
C VAL A 259 14.25 -3.85 -5.26
N MET A 260 14.17 -5.06 -4.70
CA MET A 260 15.34 -5.76 -4.17
C MET A 260 16.38 -6.05 -5.26
N ALA A 261 15.95 -6.44 -6.46
CA ALA A 261 16.83 -6.67 -7.60
C ALA A 261 17.49 -5.38 -8.09
N CYS A 262 16.81 -4.24 -8.06
CA CYS A 262 17.39 -2.93 -8.38
C CYS A 262 18.47 -2.52 -7.36
N ILE A 263 18.23 -2.76 -6.07
CA ILE A 263 19.17 -2.39 -4.99
C ILE A 263 20.39 -3.31 -4.99
N THR A 264 20.16 -4.62 -5.00
CA THR A 264 21.22 -5.64 -4.89
C THR A 264 21.87 -5.98 -6.24
N LYS A 265 21.31 -5.48 -7.34
CA LYS A 265 21.70 -5.80 -8.73
C LYS A 265 21.70 -7.30 -9.05
N LYS A 266 20.95 -8.10 -8.27
CA LYS A 266 20.82 -9.56 -8.42
C LYS A 266 19.36 -9.97 -8.22
N ILE A 267 18.86 -10.89 -9.05
CA ILE A 267 17.54 -11.51 -8.87
C ILE A 267 17.75 -12.83 -8.15
N ARG A 268 17.18 -13.00 -6.95
CA ARG A 268 17.35 -14.23 -6.14
C ARG A 268 16.04 -14.95 -5.87
N GLY A 269 14.95 -14.20 -5.69
CA GLY A 269 13.62 -14.75 -5.40
C GLY A 269 13.37 -15.16 -3.95
N TYR A 270 14.35 -15.03 -3.04
CA TYR A 270 14.13 -15.35 -1.62
C TYR A 270 13.05 -14.46 -0.99
N GLY A 271 12.99 -13.18 -1.37
CA GLY A 271 11.98 -12.22 -0.91
C GLY A 271 10.60 -12.54 -1.42
N PHE A 272 10.50 -12.84 -2.72
CA PHE A 272 9.27 -13.34 -3.30
C PHE A 272 8.72 -14.57 -2.54
N LEU A 273 9.57 -15.57 -2.26
CA LEU A 273 9.15 -16.76 -1.54
C LEU A 273 8.72 -16.47 -0.10
N CYS A 274 9.50 -15.66 0.63
CA CYS A 274 9.17 -15.27 2.00
C CYS A 274 7.84 -14.50 2.06
N GLN A 275 7.60 -13.57 1.14
CA GLN A 275 6.36 -12.80 1.10
C GLN A 275 5.16 -13.68 0.74
N MET A 276 5.32 -14.63 -0.19
CA MET A 276 4.26 -15.59 -0.52
C MET A 276 3.97 -16.55 0.66
N SER A 277 4.97 -16.88 1.47
CA SER A 277 4.81 -17.72 2.66
C SER A 277 3.98 -17.06 3.78
N GLN A 278 3.79 -15.74 3.75
CA GLN A 278 2.95 -15.02 4.71
C GLN A 278 1.48 -15.49 4.65
N LEU A 279 0.96 -15.83 3.46
CA LEU A 279 -0.42 -16.30 3.31
C LEU A 279 -0.68 -17.63 4.04
N PRO A 280 0.13 -18.70 3.85
CA PRO A 280 0.06 -19.91 4.68
C PRO A 280 0.17 -19.64 6.18
N ILE A 281 1.09 -18.75 6.60
CA ILE A 281 1.27 -18.40 8.01
C ILE A 281 -0.02 -17.79 8.57
N VAL A 282 -0.68 -16.90 7.83
CA VAL A 282 -1.97 -16.32 8.24
C VAL A 282 -3.06 -17.38 8.30
N MET A 283 -3.11 -18.31 7.35
CA MET A 283 -4.10 -19.41 7.39
C MET A 283 -3.92 -20.25 8.66
N LEU A 284 -2.68 -20.51 9.06
CA LEU A 284 -2.35 -21.23 10.29
C LEU A 284 -2.75 -20.41 11.54
N GLN A 285 -2.42 -19.12 11.59
CA GLN A 285 -2.81 -18.22 12.68
C GLN A 285 -4.33 -18.10 12.86
N ARG A 286 -5.09 -18.19 11.76
CA ARG A 286 -6.57 -18.12 11.76
C ARG A 286 -7.25 -19.45 12.09
N THR A 287 -6.49 -20.51 12.37
CA THR A 287 -7.04 -21.79 12.80
C THR A 287 -7.78 -21.64 14.14
N LYS A 288 -8.85 -22.41 14.32
CA LYS A 288 -9.74 -22.36 15.51
C LYS A 288 -9.00 -22.43 16.86
N TRP A 289 -7.79 -23.00 16.90
CA TRP A 289 -7.04 -23.25 18.12
C TRP A 289 -6.19 -22.04 18.56
N VAL A 290 -5.93 -21.12 17.64
CA VAL A 290 -4.97 -20.02 17.80
C VAL A 290 -5.65 -18.65 17.65
N LYS A 291 -6.80 -18.61 16.96
CA LYS A 291 -7.57 -17.39 16.67
C LYS A 291 -7.92 -16.56 17.92
N ASP A 292 -8.26 -17.22 19.04
CA ASP A 292 -8.73 -16.52 20.24
C ASP A 292 -7.59 -15.94 21.11
N LYS A 293 -6.34 -16.31 20.82
CA LYS A 293 -5.16 -15.89 21.60
C LYS A 293 -4.48 -14.67 20.98
N LYS A 294 -5.11 -13.49 21.09
CA LYS A 294 -4.59 -12.23 20.50
C LYS A 294 -3.14 -11.91 20.87
N VAL A 295 -2.77 -12.05 22.15
CA VAL A 295 -1.40 -11.77 22.63
C VAL A 295 -0.39 -12.73 22.02
N LEU A 296 -0.72 -14.02 21.93
CA LEU A 296 0.13 -15.02 21.30
C LEU A 296 0.32 -14.70 19.80
N ASN A 297 -0.75 -14.32 19.12
CA ASN A 297 -0.69 -14.00 17.69
C ASN A 297 0.15 -12.76 17.42
N ASN A 298 0.01 -11.71 18.23
CA ASN A 298 0.86 -10.52 18.15
C ASN A 298 2.34 -10.85 18.44
N ALA A 299 2.63 -11.66 19.47
CA ALA A 299 4.00 -12.10 19.76
C ALA A 299 4.58 -12.93 18.60
N CYS A 300 3.84 -13.89 18.05
CA CYS A 300 4.26 -14.68 16.89
C CYS A 300 4.47 -13.80 15.65
N PHE A 301 3.63 -12.78 15.46
CA PHE A 301 3.78 -11.80 14.39
C PHE A 301 5.09 -11.01 14.53
N TRP A 302 5.38 -10.47 15.72
CA TRP A 302 6.65 -9.77 15.97
C TRP A 302 7.86 -10.68 15.81
N CYS A 303 7.82 -11.91 16.34
CA CYS A 303 8.88 -12.89 16.12
C CYS A 303 9.08 -13.18 14.62
N SER A 304 8.00 -13.39 13.87
CA SER A 304 8.06 -13.64 12.43
C SER A 304 8.59 -12.43 11.65
N MET A 305 8.29 -11.21 12.07
CA MET A 305 8.76 -9.98 11.43
C MET A 305 10.26 -9.79 11.64
N ILE A 306 10.73 -9.85 12.90
CA ILE A 306 12.14 -9.64 13.24
C ILE A 306 13.00 -10.70 12.55
N LEU A 307 12.60 -11.97 12.69
CA LEU A 307 13.34 -13.10 12.15
C LEU A 307 13.31 -13.09 10.61
N GLY A 308 12.17 -12.73 10.02
CA GLY A 308 12.02 -12.58 8.57
C GLY A 308 12.92 -11.49 7.98
N LEU A 309 12.96 -10.31 8.60
CA LEU A 309 13.77 -9.18 8.13
C LEU A 309 15.27 -9.49 8.17
N SER A 310 15.76 -10.02 9.30
CA SER A 310 17.17 -10.38 9.45
C SER A 310 17.57 -11.53 8.53
N MET A 311 16.74 -12.58 8.43
CA MET A 311 16.97 -13.69 7.50
C MET A 311 17.05 -13.21 6.05
N MET A 312 16.13 -12.33 5.66
CA MET A 312 16.11 -11.75 4.32
C MET A 312 17.38 -10.98 4.00
N CYS A 313 17.88 -10.14 4.91
CA CYS A 313 19.12 -9.42 4.64
C CYS A 313 20.32 -10.36 4.55
N SER A 314 20.48 -11.28 5.51
CA SER A 314 21.58 -12.25 5.49
C SER A 314 21.56 -13.07 4.20
N LEU A 315 20.39 -13.53 3.75
CA LEU A 315 20.24 -14.29 2.51
C LEU A 315 20.47 -13.48 1.23
N TYR A 316 20.24 -12.16 1.22
CA TYR A 316 20.48 -11.30 0.04
C TYR A 316 21.91 -10.76 -0.06
N VAL A 317 22.61 -10.69 1.06
CA VAL A 317 23.96 -10.14 1.10
C VAL A 317 25.03 -11.24 1.19
N LEU A 318 24.83 -12.30 1.97
CA LEU A 318 25.83 -13.36 2.18
C LEU A 318 25.78 -14.48 1.15
N CYS A 319 24.59 -14.89 0.71
CA CYS A 319 24.44 -15.92 -0.34
C CYS A 319 24.59 -15.32 -1.75
#